data_AF-A0A936B339-F1
#
_entry.id   AF-A0A936B339-F1
#
_cell.length_a   1.000
_cell.length_b   1.000
_cell.length_c   1.000
_cell.angle_alpha   90.00
_cell.angle_beta   90.00
_cell.angle_gamma   90.00
#
_symmetry.space_group_name_H-M   'P 1'
#
loop_
_entity.id
_entity.type
_entity.pdbx_description
1 polymer ?
#
loop_
_entity_poly.entity_id
_entity_poly.type
_entity_poly.pdbx_seq_one_letter_code
_entity_poly.pdbx_strand_id
1 'polypeptide(L)'
;MESADKTNLSRFFSESPWQQKQINDRRVQQMKEAIKTYRRRRDMAALIIDDTLCEHADDLFEYVARHYHHAEDRYPLSHNLVHRHKNSLNF
;
A
#
# COMPACT_ATOMS: atom_id res chain seq x y z
N MET A 1 2.40 28.30 7.76
CA MET A 1 2.37 26.89 8.20
C MET A 1 3.80 26.53 8.57
N GLU A 2 4.05 26.47 9.87
CA GLU A 2 5.35 26.53 10.53
C GLU A 2 6.30 25.38 10.18
N SER A 3 7.59 25.68 10.08
CA SER A 3 8.69 24.81 9.64
C SER A 3 8.87 23.52 10.47
N ALA A 4 8.40 23.51 11.72
CA ALA A 4 8.55 22.39 12.66
C ALA A 4 7.84 21.10 12.21
N ASP A 5 6.73 21.19 11.49
CA ASP A 5 6.02 20.00 10.99
C ASP A 5 6.85 19.25 9.94
N LYS A 6 7.64 19.98 9.13
CA LYS A 6 8.52 19.39 8.12
C LYS A 6 9.69 18.62 8.75
N THR A 7 10.21 19.10 9.88
CA THR A 7 11.34 18.42 10.55
C THR A 7 10.89 17.20 11.33
N ASN A 8 9.69 17.22 11.92
CA ASN A 8 9.14 16.07 12.64
C ASN A 8 8.77 14.92 11.71
N LEU A 9 8.16 15.21 10.54
CA LEU A 9 7.84 14.17 9.56
C LEU A 9 9.10 13.52 8.99
N SER A 10 10.11 14.33 8.61
CA SER A 10 11.39 13.82 8.15
C SER A 10 12.08 12.97 9.21
N ARG A 11 12.11 13.43 10.47
CA ARG A 11 12.67 12.63 11.57
C ARG A 11 11.92 11.32 11.75
N PHE A 12 10.59 11.36 11.67
CA PHE A 12 9.77 10.15 11.77
C PHE A 12 10.13 9.12 10.68
N PHE A 13 10.26 9.55 9.41
CA PHE A 13 10.59 8.65 8.31
C PHE A 13 12.04 8.15 8.34
N SER A 14 12.98 8.96 8.84
CA SER A 14 14.40 8.61 8.85
C SER A 14 14.86 7.84 10.08
N GLU A 15 14.30 8.13 11.26
CA GLU A 15 14.82 7.63 12.55
C GLU A 15 13.89 6.63 13.25
N SER A 16 12.60 6.58 12.90
CA SER A 16 11.68 5.68 13.60
C SER A 16 11.94 4.22 13.24
N PRO A 17 11.90 3.29 14.23
CA PRO A 17 12.08 1.87 13.94
C PRO A 17 10.94 1.34 13.09
N TRP A 18 11.28 0.74 11.95
CA TRP A 18 10.31 0.09 11.06
C TRP A 18 9.83 -1.24 11.65
N GLN A 19 8.64 -1.24 12.25
CA GLN A 19 8.03 -2.41 12.88
C GLN A 19 7.02 -3.09 11.95
N GLN A 20 7.50 -3.62 10.83
CA GLN A 20 6.69 -4.15 9.71
C GLN A 20 5.48 -4.98 10.16
N LYS A 21 5.69 -5.96 11.04
CA LYS A 21 4.61 -6.86 11.50
C LYS A 21 3.53 -6.10 12.27
N GLN A 22 3.90 -5.26 13.23
CA GLN A 22 2.96 -4.54 14.08
C GLN A 22 2.14 -3.52 13.27
N ILE A 23 2.80 -2.81 12.36
CA ILE A 23 2.14 -1.87 11.45
C ILE A 23 1.13 -2.60 10.57
N ASN A 24 1.52 -3.75 10.00
CA ASN A 24 0.62 -4.54 9.17
C ASN A 24 -0.57 -5.11 9.98
N ASP A 25 -0.34 -5.60 11.20
CA ASP A 25 -1.40 -6.12 12.07
C ASP A 25 -2.41 -5.02 12.42
N ARG A 26 -1.92 -3.82 12.76
CA ARG A 26 -2.75 -2.64 13.03
C ARG A 26 -3.55 -2.22 11.81
N ARG A 27 -2.93 -2.18 10.63
CA ARG A 27 -3.59 -1.87 9.34
C ARG A 27 -4.72 -2.86 9.05
N VAL A 28 -4.48 -4.16 9.24
CA VAL A 28 -5.51 -5.19 9.05
C VAL A 28 -6.67 -5.02 10.03
N GLN A 29 -6.40 -4.67 11.28
CA GLN A 29 -7.45 -4.40 12.26
C GLN A 29 -8.28 -3.17 11.88
N GLN A 30 -7.63 -2.06 11.48
CA GLN A 30 -8.32 -0.86 11.02
C GLN A 30 -9.22 -1.14 9.82
N MET A 31 -8.73 -1.89 8.82
CA MET A 31 -9.54 -2.30 7.68
C MET A 31 -10.75 -3.13 8.11
N LYS A 32 -10.59 -4.07 9.06
CA LYS A 32 -11.70 -4.89 9.57
C LYS A 32 -12.79 -4.03 10.22
N GLU A 33 -12.41 -3.05 11.02
CA GLU A 33 -13.37 -2.12 11.65
C GLU A 33 -14.04 -1.22 10.61
N ALA A 34 -13.27 -0.71 9.65
CA ALA A 34 -13.80 0.13 8.58
C ALA A 34 -14.89 -0.59 7.77
N ILE A 35 -14.73 -1.90 7.51
CA ILE A 35 -15.67 -2.70 6.71
C ILE A 35 -16.82 -3.35 7.47
N LYS A 36 -16.91 -3.11 8.79
CA LYS A 36 -17.82 -3.85 9.67
C LYS A 36 -19.30 -3.74 9.27
N THR A 37 -19.73 -2.57 8.80
CA THR A 37 -21.15 -2.28 8.46
C THR A 37 -21.56 -2.74 7.06
N TYR A 38 -20.61 -2.95 6.15
CA TYR A 38 -20.86 -3.40 4.77
C TYR A 38 -20.29 -4.80 4.47
N ARG A 39 -19.98 -5.55 5.52
CA ARG A 39 -19.44 -6.90 5.42
C ARG A 39 -20.52 -7.87 4.94
N ARG A 40 -20.35 -8.38 3.72
CA ARG A 40 -21.15 -9.48 3.17
C ARG A 40 -20.82 -10.81 3.85
N ARG A 41 -21.74 -11.76 3.72
CA ARG A 41 -21.51 -13.16 4.11
C ARG A 41 -20.33 -13.74 3.31
N ARG A 42 -19.63 -14.73 3.88
CA ARG A 42 -18.40 -15.31 3.30
C ARG A 42 -18.60 -15.86 1.89
N ASP A 43 -19.75 -16.47 1.63
CA ASP A 43 -20.20 -17.00 0.33
C ASP A 43 -20.46 -15.91 -0.72
N MET A 44 -20.58 -14.65 -0.29
CA MET A 44 -20.85 -13.48 -1.13
C MET A 44 -19.70 -12.46 -1.11
N ALA A 45 -18.55 -12.83 -0.53
CA ALA A 45 -17.40 -11.97 -0.36
C ALA A 45 -16.30 -12.30 -1.38
N ALA A 46 -15.54 -11.28 -1.79
CA ALA A 46 -14.43 -11.44 -2.74
C ALA A 46 -13.15 -10.81 -2.19
N LEU A 47 -12.04 -11.53 -2.35
CA LEU A 47 -10.72 -10.95 -2.16
C LEU A 47 -10.21 -10.43 -3.49
N ILE A 48 -10.11 -9.11 -3.62
CA ILE A 48 -9.52 -8.50 -4.80
C ILE A 48 -8.01 -8.43 -4.53
N ILE A 49 -7.24 -9.08 -5.39
CA ILE A 49 -5.78 -8.98 -5.42
C ILE A 49 -5.48 -8.30 -6.74
N ASP A 50 -4.75 -7.21 -6.66
CA ASP A 50 -4.42 -6.40 -7.82
C ASP A 50 -2.98 -5.89 -7.70
N ASP A 51 -2.35 -5.71 -8.85
CA ASP A 51 -0.99 -5.21 -8.96
C ASP A 51 -1.05 -3.71 -9.24
N THR A 52 -0.36 -2.92 -8.40
CA THR A 52 -0.27 -1.48 -8.60
C THR A 52 1.12 -1.13 -9.11
N LEU A 53 1.14 -0.52 -10.30
CA LEU A 53 2.34 -0.01 -10.92
C LEU A 53 2.63 1.40 -10.39
N CYS A 54 3.65 1.54 -9.55
CA CYS A 54 4.07 2.84 -9.03
C CYS A 54 5.28 3.33 -9.80
N GLU A 55 5.05 4.20 -10.79
CA GLU A 55 6.10 4.80 -11.61
C GLU A 55 6.95 5.81 -10.83
N HIS A 56 8.24 5.81 -11.14
CA HIS A 56 9.23 6.74 -10.60
C HIS A 56 9.92 7.49 -11.72
N ALA A 57 10.26 8.76 -11.45
CA ALA A 57 11.02 9.59 -12.38
C ALA A 57 12.53 9.27 -12.36
N ASP A 58 13.04 8.75 -11.24
CA ASP A 58 14.47 8.52 -10.99
C ASP A 58 14.74 7.10 -10.49
N ASP A 59 16.00 6.69 -10.53
CA ASP A 59 16.51 5.35 -10.16
C ASP A 59 17.05 5.26 -8.73
N LEU A 60 16.84 6.30 -7.92
CA LEU A 60 17.32 6.36 -6.53
C LEU A 60 16.62 5.34 -5.60
N PHE A 61 15.49 4.77 -6.03
CA PHE A 61 14.73 3.79 -5.24
C PHE A 61 15.26 2.37 -5.46
N GLU A 62 15.48 1.64 -4.37
CA GLU A 62 15.83 0.22 -4.45
C GLU A 62 14.65 -0.63 -4.98
N TYR A 63 14.97 -1.75 -5.63
CA TYR A 63 14.00 -2.73 -6.15
C TYR A 63 13.02 -2.22 -7.22
N VAL A 64 13.36 -1.14 -7.92
CA VAL A 64 12.64 -0.72 -9.12
C VAL A 64 13.09 -1.50 -10.35
N ALA A 65 12.15 -1.79 -11.25
CA ALA A 65 12.44 -2.42 -12.53
C ALA A 65 11.53 -1.84 -13.61
N ARG A 66 11.82 -2.18 -14.86
CA ARG A 66 10.93 -1.84 -15.98
C ARG A 66 9.82 -2.86 -16.09
N HIS A 67 8.62 -2.46 -15.68
CA HIS A 67 7.41 -3.29 -15.74
C HIS A 67 6.48 -2.80 -16.84
N TYR A 68 5.72 -3.70 -17.45
CA TYR A 68 4.82 -3.35 -18.55
C TYR A 68 3.57 -2.61 -18.06
N HIS A 69 3.29 -1.44 -18.63
CA HIS A 69 2.12 -0.62 -18.34
C HIS A 69 1.02 -0.88 -19.38
N HIS A 70 0.06 -1.75 -19.04
CA HIS A 70 -0.99 -2.21 -19.98
C HIS A 70 -1.88 -1.09 -20.56
N ALA A 71 -2.04 0.05 -19.87
CA ALA A 71 -2.89 1.13 -20.38
C ALA A 71 -2.15 2.10 -21.32
N GLU A 72 -0.81 2.10 -21.31
CA GLU A 72 0.00 3.08 -22.04
C GLU A 72 1.03 2.42 -22.98
N ASP A 73 1.04 1.08 -23.05
CA ASP A 73 1.91 0.27 -23.91
C ASP A 73 3.40 0.67 -23.79
N ARG A 74 3.89 0.76 -22.55
CA ARG A 74 5.27 1.16 -22.27
C ARG A 74 5.85 0.46 -21.04
N TYR A 75 7.15 0.66 -20.83
CA TYR A 75 7.93 0.03 -19.74
C TYR A 75 8.56 1.07 -18.81
N PRO A 76 7.77 1.78 -17.99
CA PRO A 76 8.26 2.74 -17.01
C PRO A 76 9.15 2.07 -15.95
N LEU A 77 10.05 2.85 -15.36
CA LEU A 77 10.76 2.43 -14.16
C LEU A 77 9.80 2.53 -12.97
N SER A 78 9.57 1.43 -12.28
CA SER A 78 8.50 1.37 -11.28
C SER A 78 8.71 0.26 -10.26
N HIS A 79 7.97 0.34 -9.15
CA HIS A 79 7.68 -0.82 -8.32
C HIS A 79 6.38 -1.47 -8.79
N ASN A 80 6.35 -2.81 -8.86
CA ASN A 80 5.09 -3.55 -8.95
C ASN A 80 4.67 -4.02 -7.55
N LEU A 81 3.78 -3.26 -6.91
CA LEU A 81 3.29 -3.55 -5.56
C LEU A 81 2.00 -4.37 -5.65
N VAL A 82 2.05 -5.62 -5.19
CA VAL A 82 0.84 -6.45 -5.05
C VAL A 82 0.00 -5.91 -3.90
N HIS A 83 -1.16 -5.34 -4.23
CA HIS A 83 -2.13 -4.87 -3.25
C HIS A 83 -3.24 -5.89 -3.03
N ARG A 84 -3.62 -6.08 -1.77
CA ARG A 84 -4.74 -6.92 -1.39
C ARG A 84 -5.88 -6.07 -0.87
N HIS A 85 -6.91 -5.89 -1.69
CA HIS A 85 -8.13 -5.18 -1.32
C HIS A 85 -9.18 -6.15 -0.76
N LYS A 86 -9.66 -5.89 0.46
CA LYS A 86 -10.61 -6.76 1.15
C LYS A 86 -12.04 -6.22 1.02
N ASN A 87 -12.78 -6.73 0.04
CA ASN A 87 -14.23 -6.62 0.05
C ASN A 87 -14.81 -7.82 0.82
N SER A 88 -15.04 -7.62 2.13
CA SER A 88 -15.89 -8.45 2.99
C SER A 88 -15.44 -9.88 3.39
N LEU A 89 -14.15 -10.18 3.50
CA LEU A 89 -13.70 -11.55 3.91
C LEU A 89 -13.78 -11.85 5.42
N ASN A 90 -14.25 -13.06 5.73
CA ASN A 90 -14.03 -13.78 7.00
C ASN A 90 -12.76 -14.66 6.89
N PHE A 91 -11.79 -14.43 7.79
CA PHE A 91 -10.76 -15.40 8.16
C PHE A 91 -11.23 -16.06 9.46
#